data_AF-A0A7W4C313-F1
#
_entry.id   AF-A0A7W4C313-F1
#
_cell.length_a   1.000
_cell.length_b   1.000
_cell.length_c   1.000
_cell.angle_alpha   90.00
_cell.angle_beta   90.00
_cell.angle_gamma   90.00
#
_symmetry.space_group_name_H-M   'P 1'
#
loop_
_entity.id
_entity.type
_entity.pdbx_description
1 polymer ?
#
loop_
_entity_poly.entity_id
_entity_poly.type
_entity_poly.pdbx_seq_one_letter_code
_entity_poly.pdbx_strand_id
1 'polypeptide(L)'
;MTDISIFNLEMTDSSQLKPKHDADGLTVVEAKIKQYQFNRFLYQFVGAAWEWTDKLALSDSQWQEYSEADNLHLFVAYKDGAPAGYFELQQQDDATVEIMYFGLGERFIGKGFGGYLLTQAIEQAWSLPNTRRVWVHTCSLDHPSALQNYQARGFSLFRTDTEPRTNPTAV
;
A
#
# COMPACT_ATOMS: atom_id res chain seq x y z
N MET A 1 8.44 7.69 26.16
CA MET A 1 8.08 6.81 25.03
C MET A 1 7.57 7.74 23.95
N THR A 2 8.06 7.63 22.73
CA THR A 2 7.58 8.46 21.62
C THR A 2 6.35 7.77 21.06
N ASP A 3 5.19 8.40 21.16
CA ASP A 3 3.96 7.85 20.62
C ASP A 3 4.04 7.77 19.08
N ILE A 4 3.39 6.76 18.51
CA ILE A 4 3.26 6.58 17.08
C ILE A 4 1.99 7.32 16.64
N SER A 5 2.12 8.25 15.70
CA SER A 5 0.96 8.91 15.10
C SER A 5 0.52 8.12 13.88
N ILE A 6 -0.77 7.80 13.81
CA ILE A 6 -1.39 7.14 12.66
C ILE A 6 -2.25 8.17 11.94
N PHE A 7 -1.89 8.45 10.70
CA PHE A 7 -2.58 9.36 9.81
C PHE A 7 -3.51 8.57 8.90
N ASN A 8 -4.82 8.79 9.02
CA ASN A 8 -5.82 8.18 8.15
C ASN A 8 -6.23 9.21 7.09
N LEU A 9 -6.02 8.86 5.82
CA LEU A 9 -6.33 9.71 4.68
C LEU A 9 -7.38 9.09 3.79
N GLU A 10 -8.18 9.92 3.14
CA GLU A 10 -9.22 9.51 2.22
C GLU A 10 -9.27 10.33 0.93
N MET A 11 -9.91 9.74 -0.07
CA MET A 11 -10.34 10.34 -1.32
C MET A 11 -11.78 9.88 -1.56
N THR A 12 -12.70 10.82 -1.70
CA THR A 12 -14.16 10.57 -1.83
C THR A 12 -14.68 10.79 -3.23
N ASP A 13 -13.86 11.34 -4.13
CA ASP A 13 -14.19 11.48 -5.55
C ASP A 13 -12.92 11.29 -6.39
N SER A 14 -13.03 10.47 -7.46
CA SER A 14 -11.92 10.21 -8.39
C SER A 14 -11.31 11.47 -9.01
N SER A 15 -12.07 12.56 -9.15
CA SER A 15 -11.59 13.85 -9.67
C SER A 15 -10.65 14.58 -8.73
N GLN A 16 -10.57 14.18 -7.46
CA GLN A 16 -9.60 14.71 -6.50
C GLN A 16 -8.18 14.22 -6.77
N LEU A 17 -8.03 13.11 -7.53
CA LEU A 17 -6.74 12.60 -7.93
C LEU A 17 -5.95 13.67 -8.67
N LYS A 18 -4.80 14.00 -8.13
CA LYS A 18 -3.74 14.71 -8.84
C LYS A 18 -2.81 13.61 -9.34
N PRO A 19 -2.75 13.28 -10.63
CA PRO A 19 -1.89 12.20 -11.11
C PRO A 19 -0.43 12.64 -11.24
N LYS A 20 0.50 11.69 -11.10
CA LYS A 20 1.85 11.78 -11.66
C LYS A 20 1.93 10.80 -12.83
N HIS A 21 2.05 11.31 -14.05
CA HIS A 21 1.96 10.48 -15.27
C HIS A 21 3.27 9.82 -15.68
N ASP A 22 4.41 10.38 -15.29
CA ASP A 22 5.70 9.85 -15.73
C ASP A 22 6.02 8.54 -14.99
N ALA A 23 5.99 7.44 -15.75
CA ALA A 23 6.28 6.10 -15.27
C ALA A 23 7.77 5.87 -15.02
N ASP A 24 8.65 6.67 -15.64
CA ASP A 24 10.11 6.47 -15.62
C ASP A 24 10.51 5.01 -15.92
N GLY A 25 9.79 4.41 -16.89
CA GLY A 25 9.94 3.03 -17.34
C GLY A 25 9.46 1.95 -16.37
N LEU A 26 8.64 2.28 -15.38
CA LEU A 26 7.88 1.29 -14.63
C LEU A 26 6.73 0.72 -15.45
N THR A 27 6.47 -0.57 -15.25
CA THR A 27 5.24 -1.25 -15.69
C THR A 27 4.49 -1.75 -14.46
N VAL A 28 3.21 -1.45 -14.33
CA VAL A 28 2.36 -1.95 -13.24
C VAL A 28 1.42 -3.01 -13.78
N VAL A 29 1.39 -4.17 -13.13
CA VAL A 29 0.60 -5.34 -13.56
C VAL A 29 -0.15 -5.93 -12.39
N GLU A 30 -1.42 -6.28 -12.60
CA GLU A 30 -2.22 -7.04 -11.65
C GLU A 30 -1.81 -8.52 -11.62
N ALA A 31 -1.58 -9.07 -10.43
CA ALA A 31 -1.37 -10.50 -10.21
C ALA A 31 -2.72 -11.23 -10.11
N LYS A 32 -3.32 -11.50 -11.27
CA LYS A 32 -4.65 -12.14 -11.37
C LYS A 32 -4.69 -13.59 -10.89
N ILE A 33 -3.60 -14.33 -11.09
CA ILE A 33 -3.45 -15.67 -10.53
C ILE A 33 -3.01 -15.50 -9.09
N LYS A 34 -3.92 -15.78 -8.15
CA LYS A 34 -3.64 -15.68 -6.72
C LYS A 34 -2.62 -16.75 -6.32
N GLN A 35 -1.55 -16.31 -5.66
CA GLN A 35 -0.44 -17.15 -5.21
C GLN A 35 0.11 -16.55 -3.92
N TYR A 36 -0.29 -17.09 -2.77
CA TYR A 36 0.09 -16.52 -1.48
C TYR A 36 1.60 -16.41 -1.28
N GLN A 37 2.39 -17.32 -1.87
CA GLN A 37 3.85 -17.29 -1.75
C GLN A 37 4.43 -16.03 -2.39
N PHE A 38 3.87 -15.57 -3.52
CA PHE A 38 4.33 -14.36 -4.20
C PHE A 38 3.90 -13.11 -3.44
N ASN A 39 2.68 -13.08 -2.90
CA ASN A 39 2.23 -12.01 -2.03
C ASN A 39 3.13 -11.87 -0.80
N ARG A 40 3.36 -12.98 -0.08
CA ARG A 40 4.27 -13.04 1.07
C ARG A 40 5.69 -12.58 0.71
N PHE A 41 6.21 -12.99 -0.44
CA PHE A 41 7.51 -12.53 -0.93
C PHE A 41 7.54 -11.00 -1.10
N LEU A 42 6.53 -10.40 -1.70
CA LEU A 42 6.46 -8.94 -1.92
C LEU A 42 6.35 -8.18 -0.60
N TYR A 43 5.52 -8.67 0.33
CA TYR A 43 5.40 -8.12 1.68
C TYR A 43 6.77 -8.11 2.39
N GLN A 44 7.50 -9.22 2.33
CA GLN A 44 8.84 -9.29 2.92
C GLN A 44 9.85 -8.42 2.16
N PHE A 45 9.81 -8.42 0.83
CA PHE A 45 10.76 -7.70 -0.03
C PHE A 45 10.68 -6.18 0.14
N VAL A 46 9.48 -5.62 0.15
CA VAL A 46 9.26 -4.18 0.33
C VAL A 46 9.24 -3.81 1.81
N GLY A 47 8.63 -4.66 2.65
CA GLY A 47 8.50 -4.44 4.08
C GLY A 47 9.83 -4.53 4.84
N ALA A 48 10.85 -5.24 4.34
CA ALA A 48 12.13 -5.42 5.05
C ALA A 48 12.88 -4.11 5.34
N ALA A 49 12.66 -3.04 4.56
CA ALA A 49 13.23 -1.72 4.83
C ALA A 49 12.46 -0.94 5.93
N TRP A 50 11.32 -1.47 6.37
CA TRP A 50 10.36 -0.87 7.30
C TRP A 50 10.05 -1.84 8.46
N GLU A 51 9.38 -1.38 9.51
CA GLU A 51 9.00 -2.23 10.65
C GLU A 51 7.73 -3.08 10.37
N TRP A 52 7.55 -3.54 9.11
CA TRP A 52 6.41 -4.38 8.72
C TRP A 52 6.54 -5.79 9.32
N THR A 53 5.80 -6.03 10.40
CA THR A 53 5.89 -7.28 11.17
C THR A 53 4.55 -7.99 11.32
N ASP A 54 3.44 -7.33 11.02
CA ASP A 54 2.07 -7.79 11.32
C ASP A 54 1.71 -9.11 10.64
N LYS A 55 2.31 -9.42 9.47
CA LYS A 55 2.04 -10.68 8.74
C LYS A 55 3.16 -11.71 8.79
N LEU A 56 4.29 -11.40 9.43
CA LEU A 56 5.45 -12.29 9.42
C LEU A 56 5.20 -13.62 10.15
N ALA A 57 4.31 -13.61 11.14
CA ALA A 57 3.95 -14.78 11.94
C ALA A 57 2.82 -15.63 11.36
N LEU A 58 2.19 -15.22 10.24
CA LEU A 58 1.10 -15.97 9.63
C LEU A 58 1.59 -17.31 9.11
N SER A 59 0.79 -18.35 9.33
CA SER A 59 0.97 -19.65 8.69
C SER A 59 0.69 -19.57 7.19
N ASP A 60 1.10 -20.59 6.45
CA ASP A 60 0.82 -20.68 5.02
C ASP A 60 -0.70 -20.67 4.73
N SER A 61 -1.51 -21.33 5.56
CA SER A 61 -2.97 -21.32 5.40
C SER A 61 -3.59 -19.94 5.66
N GLN A 62 -3.06 -19.19 6.64
CA GLN A 62 -3.52 -17.83 6.92
C GLN A 62 -3.12 -16.86 5.81
N TRP A 63 -1.91 -17.01 5.26
CA TRP A 63 -1.49 -16.26 4.07
C TRP A 63 -2.37 -16.56 2.87
N GLN A 64 -2.72 -17.83 2.67
CA GLN A 64 -3.60 -18.24 1.59
C GLN A 64 -5.00 -17.61 1.74
N GLU A 65 -5.62 -17.77 2.91
CA GLU A 65 -6.94 -17.17 3.20
C GLU A 65 -6.94 -15.65 3.00
N TYR A 66 -5.90 -14.97 3.47
CA TYR A 66 -5.77 -13.51 3.32
C TYR A 66 -5.58 -13.09 1.86
N SER A 67 -4.52 -13.60 1.22
CA SER A 67 -4.02 -13.05 -0.04
C SER A 67 -4.78 -13.53 -1.27
N GLU A 68 -5.51 -14.65 -1.14
CA GLU A 68 -6.31 -15.24 -2.20
C GLU A 68 -7.81 -14.91 -2.06
N ALA A 69 -8.17 -14.06 -1.10
CA ALA A 69 -9.53 -13.55 -0.97
C ALA A 69 -9.96 -12.75 -2.23
N ASP A 70 -11.20 -12.94 -2.67
CA ASP A 70 -11.74 -12.31 -3.88
C ASP A 70 -11.77 -10.78 -3.81
N ASN A 71 -11.83 -10.22 -2.60
CA ASN A 71 -11.85 -8.78 -2.37
C ASN A 71 -10.45 -8.15 -2.27
N LEU A 72 -9.37 -8.93 -2.32
CA LEU A 72 -8.00 -8.43 -2.27
C LEU A 72 -7.34 -8.48 -3.66
N HIS A 73 -6.87 -7.33 -4.13
CA HIS A 73 -6.26 -7.16 -5.45
C HIS A 73 -4.80 -6.78 -5.31
N LEU A 74 -3.91 -7.60 -5.86
CA LEU A 74 -2.46 -7.42 -5.78
C LEU A 74 -1.94 -6.86 -7.11
N PHE A 75 -1.17 -5.77 -7.03
CA PHE A 75 -0.51 -5.17 -8.19
C PHE A 75 0.99 -5.02 -7.92
N VAL A 76 1.79 -5.28 -8.94
CA VAL A 76 3.25 -5.24 -8.86
C VAL A 76 3.80 -4.28 -9.90
N ALA A 77 4.70 -3.40 -9.45
CA ALA A 77 5.50 -2.57 -10.32
C ALA A 77 6.78 -3.31 -10.70
N TYR A 78 7.13 -3.28 -11.98
CA TYR A 78 8.37 -3.84 -12.51
C TYR A 78 9.20 -2.76 -13.18
N LYS A 79 10.52 -2.83 -12.98
CA LYS A 79 11.52 -2.06 -13.72
C LYS A 79 12.51 -3.02 -14.33
N ASP A 80 12.62 -3.04 -15.66
CA ASP A 80 13.57 -3.87 -16.39
C ASP A 80 13.54 -5.36 -15.97
N GLY A 81 12.33 -5.88 -15.67
CA GLY A 81 12.09 -7.26 -15.25
C GLY A 81 12.22 -7.54 -13.74
N ALA A 82 12.73 -6.60 -12.95
CA ALA A 82 12.81 -6.73 -11.50
C ALA A 82 11.56 -6.14 -10.81
N PRO A 83 11.02 -6.78 -9.76
CA PRO A 83 10.01 -6.16 -8.89
C PRO A 83 10.56 -4.88 -8.27
N ALA A 84 9.93 -3.75 -8.57
CA ALA A 84 10.29 -2.43 -8.11
C ALA A 84 9.48 -2.00 -6.87
N GLY A 85 8.28 -2.51 -6.73
CA GLY A 85 7.34 -2.21 -5.65
C GLY A 85 6.02 -2.92 -5.86
N TYR A 86 5.11 -2.77 -4.93
CA TYR A 86 3.78 -3.36 -5.04
C TYR A 86 2.75 -2.55 -4.25
N PHE A 87 1.49 -2.83 -4.51
CA PHE A 87 0.40 -2.39 -3.66
C PHE A 87 -0.74 -3.41 -3.63
N GLU A 88 -1.51 -3.34 -2.55
CA GLU A 88 -2.70 -4.14 -2.34
C GLU A 88 -3.92 -3.26 -2.14
N LEU A 89 -5.00 -3.60 -2.83
CA LEU A 89 -6.29 -2.93 -2.73
C LEU A 89 -7.30 -3.92 -2.16
N GLN A 90 -7.93 -3.59 -1.04
CA GLN A 90 -8.97 -4.40 -0.44
C GLN A 90 -10.32 -3.71 -0.57
N GLN A 91 -11.28 -4.36 -1.26
CA GLN A 91 -12.67 -3.92 -1.27
C GLN A 91 -13.36 -4.27 0.05
N GLN A 92 -14.09 -3.30 0.61
CA GLN A 92 -14.88 -3.45 1.83
C GLN A 92 -16.37 -3.39 1.51
N ASP A 93 -17.20 -3.93 2.40
CA ASP A 93 -18.64 -4.08 2.19
C ASP A 93 -19.39 -2.73 2.04
N ASP A 94 -18.81 -1.64 2.54
CA ASP A 94 -19.38 -0.30 2.52
C ASP A 94 -19.01 0.51 1.27
N ALA A 95 -18.60 -0.19 0.20
CA ALA A 95 -18.16 0.40 -1.06
C ALA A 95 -16.90 1.28 -0.92
N THR A 96 -16.07 1.00 0.09
CA THR A 96 -14.73 1.58 0.20
C THR A 96 -13.66 0.62 -0.29
N VAL A 97 -12.53 1.21 -0.71
CA VAL A 97 -11.31 0.47 -1.04
C VAL A 97 -10.19 0.98 -0.16
N GLU A 98 -9.55 0.08 0.56
CA GLU A 98 -8.35 0.36 1.35
C GLU A 98 -7.09 0.05 0.54
N ILE A 99 -6.13 0.96 0.54
CA ILE A 99 -4.75 0.66 0.12
C ILE A 99 -4.05 0.02 1.32
N MET A 100 -4.11 -1.32 1.41
CA MET A 100 -3.62 -2.10 2.56
C MET A 100 -2.10 -2.03 2.71
N TYR A 101 -1.41 -2.24 1.59
CA TYR A 101 0.03 -2.11 1.51
C TYR A 101 0.40 -1.33 0.27
N PHE A 102 1.44 -0.53 0.41
CA PHE A 102 1.99 0.27 -0.67
C PHE A 102 3.46 0.51 -0.39
N GLY A 103 4.32 0.20 -1.35
CA GLY A 103 5.73 0.54 -1.20
C GLY A 103 6.60 0.15 -2.38
N LEU A 104 7.84 0.61 -2.30
CA LEU A 104 8.91 0.31 -3.24
C LEU A 104 9.98 -0.51 -2.54
N GLY A 105 10.61 -1.41 -3.29
CA GLY A 105 11.83 -2.08 -2.82
C GLY A 105 12.94 -1.05 -2.62
N GLU A 106 13.84 -1.30 -1.66
CA GLU A 106 14.87 -0.35 -1.20
C GLU A 106 15.66 0.31 -2.35
N ARG A 107 16.06 -0.47 -3.36
CA ARG A 107 16.82 0.02 -4.54
C ARG A 107 16.05 0.99 -5.44
N PHE A 108 14.74 1.11 -5.26
CA PHE A 108 13.83 1.92 -6.07
C PHE A 108 13.36 3.19 -5.35
N ILE A 109 13.68 3.33 -4.05
CA ILE A 109 13.34 4.51 -3.26
C ILE A 109 14.18 5.73 -3.70
N GLY A 110 13.60 6.93 -3.60
CA GLY A 110 14.28 8.19 -3.94
C GLY A 110 14.46 8.47 -5.43
N LYS A 111 13.99 7.57 -6.31
CA LYS A 111 14.08 7.70 -7.78
C LYS A 111 12.85 8.32 -8.43
N GLY A 112 11.89 8.79 -7.63
CA GLY A 112 10.66 9.43 -8.14
C GLY A 112 9.53 8.47 -8.53
N PHE A 113 9.73 7.16 -8.43
CA PHE A 113 8.75 6.12 -8.77
C PHE A 113 7.49 6.13 -7.90
N GLY A 114 7.58 6.51 -6.62
CA GLY A 114 6.47 6.38 -5.67
C GLY A 114 5.24 7.22 -6.03
N GLY A 115 5.43 8.36 -6.69
CA GLY A 115 4.30 9.20 -7.12
C GLY A 115 3.49 8.57 -8.26
N TYR A 116 4.18 7.94 -9.22
CA TYR A 116 3.52 7.23 -10.32
C TYR A 116 2.85 5.95 -9.80
N LEU A 117 3.55 5.18 -8.98
CA LEU A 117 2.99 3.96 -8.40
C LEU A 117 1.72 4.23 -7.58
N LEU A 118 1.72 5.31 -6.80
CA LEU A 118 0.52 5.70 -6.03
C LEU A 118 -0.62 6.17 -6.94
N THR A 119 -0.29 6.85 -8.05
CA THR A 119 -1.29 7.23 -9.05
C THR A 119 -1.96 5.97 -9.63
N GLN A 120 -1.17 4.96 -9.99
CA GLN A 120 -1.69 3.67 -10.45
C GLN A 120 -2.55 3.00 -9.37
N ALA A 121 -2.13 2.98 -8.11
CA ALA A 121 -2.93 2.40 -7.03
C ALA A 121 -4.31 3.07 -6.90
N ILE A 122 -4.36 4.41 -6.95
CA ILE A 122 -5.61 5.17 -6.84
C ILE A 122 -6.51 4.94 -8.06
N GLU A 123 -5.96 4.97 -9.27
CA GLU A 123 -6.71 4.71 -10.51
C GLU A 123 -7.31 3.30 -10.50
N GLN A 124 -6.54 2.29 -10.09
CA GLN A 124 -7.04 0.92 -9.98
C GLN A 124 -8.12 0.81 -8.90
N ALA A 125 -7.97 1.45 -7.75
CA ALA A 125 -8.98 1.45 -6.68
C ALA A 125 -10.32 2.04 -7.16
N TRP A 126 -10.29 3.15 -7.90
CA TRP A 126 -11.50 3.75 -8.47
C TRP A 126 -12.10 2.96 -9.63
N SER A 127 -11.30 2.10 -10.29
CA SER A 127 -11.81 1.22 -11.34
C SER A 127 -12.58 0.00 -10.81
N LEU A 128 -12.42 -0.32 -9.51
CA LEU A 128 -13.13 -1.43 -8.88
C LEU A 128 -14.64 -1.16 -8.80
N PRO A 129 -15.49 -2.20 -8.92
CA PRO A 129 -16.93 -2.02 -8.92
C PRO A 129 -17.44 -1.34 -7.65
N ASN A 130 -18.34 -0.37 -7.85
CA ASN A 130 -19.06 0.35 -6.79
C ASN A 130 -18.21 1.25 -5.88
N THR A 131 -16.90 1.43 -6.10
CA THR A 131 -16.06 2.28 -5.24
C THR A 131 -16.63 3.69 -5.06
N ARG A 132 -16.82 4.09 -3.80
CA ARG A 132 -17.26 5.45 -3.40
C ARG A 132 -16.23 6.20 -2.59
N ARG A 133 -15.22 5.50 -2.07
CA ARG A 133 -14.16 6.06 -1.25
C ARG A 133 -12.93 5.19 -1.34
N VAL A 134 -11.78 5.82 -1.50
CA VAL A 134 -10.47 5.19 -1.36
C VAL A 134 -9.81 5.75 -0.12
N TRP A 135 -9.23 4.89 0.71
CA TRP A 135 -8.59 5.33 1.94
C TRP A 135 -7.30 4.55 2.22
N VAL A 136 -6.47 5.13 3.08
CA VAL A 136 -5.19 4.57 3.50
C VAL A 136 -4.88 5.06 4.91
N HIS A 137 -4.17 4.24 5.67
CA HIS A 137 -3.52 4.68 6.88
C HIS A 137 -1.99 4.58 6.72
N THR A 138 -1.27 5.56 7.27
CA THR A 138 0.19 5.57 7.33
C THR A 138 0.59 6.07 8.71
N CYS A 139 1.75 5.66 9.22
CA CYS A 139 2.19 6.03 10.55
C CYS A 139 3.53 6.77 10.55
N SER A 140 3.88 7.35 11.70
CA SER A 140 5.16 8.05 11.88
C SER A 140 6.41 7.16 11.78
N LEU A 141 6.24 5.82 11.69
CA LEU A 141 7.32 4.86 11.44
C LEU A 141 7.52 4.55 9.94
N ASP A 142 6.58 4.94 9.08
CA ASP A 142 6.71 4.76 7.64
C ASP A 142 7.75 5.73 7.05
N HIS A 143 8.04 5.57 5.75
CA HIS A 143 8.94 6.48 5.04
C HIS A 143 8.51 7.95 5.25
N PRO A 144 9.43 8.88 5.59
CA PRO A 144 9.09 10.28 5.91
C PRO A 144 8.29 11.00 4.82
N SER A 145 8.46 10.59 3.56
CA SER A 145 7.73 11.13 2.41
C SER A 145 6.36 10.50 2.16
N ALA A 146 5.92 9.48 2.90
CA ALA A 146 4.67 8.76 2.65
C ALA A 146 3.45 9.70 2.75
N LEU A 147 3.28 10.37 3.88
CA LEU A 147 2.19 11.33 4.10
C LEU A 147 2.17 12.43 3.02
N GLN A 148 3.33 12.99 2.71
CA GLN A 148 3.44 14.03 1.69
C GLN A 148 3.09 13.50 0.30
N ASN A 149 3.46 12.25 -0.03
CA ASN A 149 3.11 11.63 -1.30
C ASN A 149 1.59 11.47 -1.44
N TYR A 150 0.90 10.97 -0.40
CA TYR A 150 -0.56 10.85 -0.39
C TYR A 150 -1.25 12.20 -0.60
N GLN A 151 -0.89 13.21 0.19
CA GLN A 151 -1.45 14.56 0.08
C GLN A 151 -1.18 15.19 -1.30
N ALA A 152 0.02 14.99 -1.84
CA ALA A 152 0.37 15.48 -3.16
C ALA A 152 -0.51 14.85 -4.25
N ARG A 153 -0.93 13.60 -4.10
CA ARG A 153 -1.84 12.89 -5.03
C ARG A 153 -3.33 13.16 -4.79
N GLY A 154 -3.68 14.01 -3.82
CA GLY A 154 -5.04 14.49 -3.62
C GLY A 154 -5.79 13.89 -2.44
N PHE A 155 -5.16 13.00 -1.67
CA PHE A 155 -5.73 12.52 -0.41
C PHE A 155 -5.85 13.66 0.62
N SER A 156 -6.93 13.65 1.39
CA SER A 156 -7.14 14.51 2.55
C SER A 156 -7.08 13.73 3.85
N LEU A 157 -6.43 14.30 4.87
CA LEU A 157 -6.40 13.75 6.23
C LEU A 157 -7.79 13.89 6.86
N PHE A 158 -8.39 12.80 7.34
CA PHE A 158 -9.71 12.82 7.98
C PHE A 158 -9.67 12.38 9.46
N ARG A 159 -8.64 11.63 9.87
CA ARG A 159 -8.44 11.22 11.27
C ARG A 159 -6.95 11.08 11.59
N THR A 160 -6.54 11.48 12.80
CA THR A 160 -5.21 11.19 13.34
C THR A 160 -5.39 10.50 14.68
N ASP A 161 -4.79 9.32 14.81
CA ASP A 161 -4.79 8.53 16.03
C ASP A 161 -3.38 8.50 16.63
N THR A 162 -3.28 8.22 17.93
CA THR A 162 -2.00 8.15 18.65
C THR A 162 -1.93 6.85 19.43
N GLU A 163 -0.89 6.07 19.20
CA GLU A 163 -0.65 4.80 19.89
C GLU A 163 0.67 4.82 20.67
N PRO A 164 0.71 4.30 21.90
CA PRO A 164 1.96 4.17 22.63
C PRO A 164 2.85 3.12 21.94
N ARG A 165 4.12 3.47 21.67
CA ARG A 165 5.10 2.52 21.13
C ARG A 165 5.34 1.40 22.15
N THR A 166 4.76 0.22 21.91
CA THR A 166 5.08 -1.00 22.63
C THR A 166 6.36 -1.59 22.03
N ASN A 167 7.43 -1.67 22.82
CA ASN A 167 8.60 -2.43 22.41
C ASN A 167 8.19 -3.90 22.26
N PRO A 168 8.55 -4.60 21.17
CA PRO A 168 8.37 -6.03 21.12
C PRO A 168 9.14 -6.65 22.29
N THR A 169 8.44 -7.37 23.14
CA THR A 169 9.03 -8.14 24.22
C THR A 169 10.06 -9.07 23.58
N ALA A 170 11.33 -8.95 23.97
CA ALA A 170 12.35 -9.91 23.59
C ALA A 170 11.89 -11.30 24.06
N VAL A 171 11.65 -12.20 23.10
CA VAL A 171 11.45 -13.64 23.36
C VAL A 171 12.75 -14.35 23.04
#